data_AF-A0A970U598-F1
#
_entry.id   AF-A0A970U598-F1
#
_cell.length_a   1.000
_cell.length_b   1.000
_cell.length_c   1.000
_cell.angle_alpha   90.00
_cell.angle_beta   90.00
_cell.angle_gamma   90.00
#
_symmetry.space_group_name_H-M   'P 1'
#
loop_
_entity.id
_entity.type
_entity.pdbx_description
1 polymer ?
#
loop_
_entity_poly.entity_id
_entity_poly.type
_entity_poly.pdbx_seq_one_letter_code
_entity_poly.pdbx_strand_id
1 'polypeptide(L)' 'MTEKQWKQVEEQLPVGAKILRTYNAFENGELRIIVRLPGERFETRYIIHFEGEDVKLEHRP' A
#
# COMPACT_ATOMS: atom_id res chain seq x y z
N MET A 1 0.47 -11.24 -4.28
CA MET A 1 0.58 -10.12 -5.24
C MET A 1 1.49 -10.53 -6.38
N THR A 2 1.06 -10.32 -7.62
CA THR A 2 1.87 -10.53 -8.83
C THR A 2 2.76 -9.30 -9.11
N GLU A 3 3.72 -9.41 -10.02
CA GLU A 3 4.55 -8.27 -10.46
C GLU A 3 3.71 -7.11 -11.01
N LYS A 4 2.67 -7.42 -11.81
CA LYS A 4 1.69 -6.44 -12.32
C LYS A 4 1.05 -5.65 -11.16
N GLN A 5 0.58 -6.36 -10.15
CA GLN A 5 -0.09 -5.75 -8.99
C GLN A 5 0.89 -4.91 -8.15
N TRP A 6 2.13 -5.36 -7.98
CA TRP A 6 3.15 -4.57 -7.29
C TRP A 6 3.45 -3.26 -8.01
N LYS A 7 3.57 -3.31 -9.35
CA LYS A 7 3.75 -2.11 -10.16
C LYS A 7 2.57 -1.14 -10.01
N GLN A 8 1.33 -1.64 -10.00
CA GLN A 8 0.14 -0.82 -9.78
C GLN A 8 0.11 -0.17 -8.38
N VAL A 9 0.60 -0.86 -7.34
CA VAL A 9 0.78 -0.27 -6.02
C VAL A 9 1.77 0.89 -6.09
N GLU A 10 2.95 0.67 -6.69
CA GLU A 10 3.99 1.70 -6.80
C GLU A 10 3.51 2.92 -7.61
N GLU A 11 2.76 2.71 -8.69
CA GLU A 11 2.18 3.79 -9.53
C GLU A 11 1.11 4.62 -8.80
N GLN A 12 0.42 4.04 -7.81
CA GLN A 12 -0.60 4.73 -7.01
C GLN A 12 -0.01 5.46 -5.79
N LEU A 13 1.22 5.15 -5.40
CA LEU A 13 1.87 5.82 -4.28
C LEU A 13 2.41 7.20 -4.71
N PRO A 14 2.47 8.18 -3.78
CA PRO A 14 3.12 9.45 -4.06
C PRO A 14 4.58 9.25 -4.49
N VAL A 15 5.04 10.05 -5.45
CA VAL A 15 6.41 9.97 -5.98
C VAL A 15 7.44 10.05 -4.84
N GLY A 16 8.35 9.08 -4.81
CA GLY A 16 9.40 8.98 -3.79
C GLY A 16 8.96 8.34 -2.47
N ALA A 17 7.69 7.93 -2.34
CA ALA A 17 7.26 7.14 -1.21
C ALA A 17 8.06 5.83 -1.12
N LYS A 18 8.49 5.48 0.09
CA LYS A 18 9.20 4.23 0.36
C LYS A 18 8.28 3.25 1.03
N ILE A 19 8.06 2.09 0.41
CA ILE A 19 7.37 0.98 1.05
C ILE A 19 8.25 0.44 2.18
N LEU A 20 7.69 0.42 3.40
CA LEU A 20 8.37 -0.07 4.59
C LEU A 20 7.96 -1.50 4.94
N ARG A 21 6.65 -1.77 4.91
CA ARG A 21 6.08 -3.06 5.33
C ARG A 21 4.80 -3.35 4.57
N THR A 22 4.53 -4.64 4.39
CA THR A 22 3.25 -5.15 3.89
C THR A 22 2.83 -6.33 4.78
N TYR A 23 1.59 -6.34 5.27
CA TYR A 23 1.11 -7.38 6.18
C TYR A 23 -0.41 -7.54 6.09
N ASN A 24 -0.91 -8.70 6.49
CA ASN A 24 -2.35 -8.90 6.67
C ASN A 24 -2.75 -8.49 8.09
N ALA A 25 -3.74 -7.62 8.21
CA ALA A 25 -4.28 -7.19 9.49
C ALA A 25 -4.99 -8.37 10.19
N PHE A 26 -4.75 -8.52 11.49
CA PHE A 26 -5.30 -9.66 12.23
C PHE A 26 -6.82 -9.54 12.42
N GLU A 27 -7.33 -8.32 12.58
CA GLU A 27 -8.72 -8.07 12.92
C GLU A 27 -9.72 -8.41 11.79
N ASN A 28 -9.33 -8.22 10.54
CA ASN A 28 -10.23 -8.35 9.38
C ASN A 28 -9.56 -8.94 8.14
N GLY A 29 -8.30 -9.36 8.23
CA GLY A 29 -7.57 -9.97 7.12
C GLY A 29 -7.15 -8.99 6.02
N GLU A 30 -7.35 -7.68 6.18
CA GLU A 30 -6.99 -6.70 5.16
C GLU A 30 -5.49 -6.71 4.88
N LEU A 31 -5.12 -6.73 3.60
CA LEU A 31 -3.74 -6.50 3.21
C LEU A 31 -3.44 -5.01 3.34
N ARG A 32 -2.49 -4.67 4.22
CA ARG A 32 -2.04 -3.30 4.48
C ARG A 32 -0.63 -3.09 4.01
N ILE A 33 -0.38 -1.88 3.53
CA ILE A 33 0.95 -1.39 3.19
C ILE A 33 1.25 -0.15 4.03
N ILE A 34 2.43 -0.14 4.63
CA ILE A 34 2.98 1.00 5.37
C ILE A 34 4.06 1.63 4.50
N VAL A 35 3.94 2.93 4.28
CA VAL A 35 4.92 3.71 3.52
C VAL A 35 5.44 4.88 4.34
N ARG A 36 6.61 5.39 3.98
CA ARG A 36 7.07 6.71 4.41
C ARG A 36 7.07 7.64 3.21
N LEU A 37 6.35 8.75 3.34
CA LEU A 37 6.33 9.78 2.31
C LEU A 37 7.61 10.64 2.38
N PRO A 38 8.07 11.22 1.25
CA PRO A 38 9.22 12.10 1.25
C PRO A 38 9.04 13.28 2.20
N GLY A 39 10.03 13.53 3.05
CA GLY A 39 10.01 14.64 4.02
C GLY A 39 9.12 14.41 5.25
N GLU A 40 8.34 13.33 5.31
CA GLU A 40 7.54 13.01 6.48
C GLU A 40 8.30 12.20 7.52
N ARG A 41 8.07 12.53 8.80
CA ARG A 41 8.63 11.80 9.93
C ARG A 41 7.79 10.56 10.29
N PHE A 42 6.51 10.58 9.95
CA PHE A 42 5.55 9.54 10.29
C PHE A 42 5.32 8.57 9.14
N GLU A 43 4.73 7.42 9.47
CA GLU A 43 4.39 6.38 8.51
C GLU A 43 2.92 6.57 8.07
N THR A 44 2.67 6.46 6.78
CA THR A 44 1.33 6.48 6.17
C THR A 44 0.90 5.06 5.88
N ARG A 45 -0.39 4.75 6.10
CA ARG A 45 -0.92 3.41 5.87
C ARG A 45 -1.94 3.43 4.73
N TYR A 46 -1.91 2.39 3.92
CA TYR A 46 -2.93 2.13 2.91
C TYR A 46 -3.45 0.70 3.04
N ILE A 47 -4.70 0.51 2.67
CA ILE A 47 -5.32 -0.80 2.47
C ILE A 47 -5.22 -1.13 0.97
N ILE A 48 -4.84 -2.36 0.64
CA ILE A 48 -4.84 -2.88 -0.73
C ILE A 48 -6.18 -3.59 -0.95
N HIS A 49 -6.94 -3.11 -1.92
CA HIS A 49 -8.13 -3.77 -2.44
C HIS A 49 -7.79 -4.48 -3.74
N PHE A 50 -8.22 -5.74 -3.86
CA PHE A 50 -8.07 -6.52 -5.08
C PHE A 50 -9.33 -6.40 -5.93
N GLU A 51 -9.19 -5.92 -7.16
CA GLU A 51 -10.25 -5.78 -8.15
C GLU A 51 -9.94 -6.71 -9.33
N GLY A 52 -10.13 -8.01 -9.12
CA GLY A 52 -9.73 -9.04 -10.07
C GLY A 52 -8.20 -9.15 -10.18
N GLU A 53 -7.64 -8.85 -11.36
CA GLU A 53 -6.19 -8.82 -11.56
C GLU A 53 -5.55 -7.49 -11.15
N ASP A 54 -6.36 -6.46 -10.93
CA ASP A 54 -5.90 -5.12 -10.60
C ASP A 54 -5.97 -4.87 -9.09
N VAL A 55 -5.29 -3.81 -8.64
CA VAL A 55 -5.30 -3.37 -7.24
C VAL A 55 -5.58 -1.90 -7.09
N LYS A 56 -6.21 -1.53 -5.98
CA LYS A 56 -6.50 -0.14 -5.60
C LYS A 56 -6.02 0.14 -4.18
N LEU A 57 -5.38 1.29 -3.99
CA LEU A 57 -4.97 1.76 -2.67
C LEU A 57 -6.04 2.67 -2.05
N GLU A 58 -6.41 2.39 -0.80
CA GLU A 58 -7.22 3.26 0.03
C GLU A 58 -6.37 3.82 1.16
N HIS A 59 -6.29 5.15 1.29
CA HIS A 59 -5.56 5.80 2.38
C HIS A 59 -6.26 5.56 3.71
N ARG A 60 -5.52 5.07 4.71
CA ARG A 60 -6.00 4.84 6.06
C ARG A 60 -5.24 5.75 7.05
N PRO A 61 -5.90 6.76 7.64
CA PRO A 61 -5.28 7.63 8.63
C PRO A 61 -4.85 6.90 9.92
#